data_AF-A0A9D7EYH2-F1
#
_entry.id   AF-A0A9D7EYH2-F1
#
_cell.length_a   1.000
_cell.length_b   1.000
_cell.length_c   1.000
_cell.angle_alpha   90.00
_cell.angle_beta   90.00
_cell.angle_gamma   90.00
#
_symmetry.space_group_name_H-M   'P 1'
#
loop_
_entity.id
_entity.type
_entity.pdbx_description
1 polymer ?
#
loop_
_entity_poly.entity_id
_entity_poly.type
_entity_poly.pdbx_seq_one_letter_code
_entity_poly.pdbx_strand_id
1 'polypeptide(L)'
;MIEMKYFLIPFLCTFFSLSVSGQETNVRPKIGLTLSGGGAKGLAHIGILKAIDSAGLKIDYITGTSMGAIIGSLYAAGYSANDIEKLQEKLTGMYYCQIKYHFP
;
A
#
# COMPACT_ATOMS: atom_id res chain seq x y z
N MET A 1 40.96 30.90 -36.64
CA MET A 1 40.56 30.41 -35.30
C MET A 1 39.06 30.34 -35.05
N ILE A 2 38.21 30.88 -35.94
CA ILE A 2 36.74 30.88 -35.79
C ILE A 2 36.11 29.58 -36.34
N GLU A 3 36.62 29.05 -37.46
CA GLU A 3 36.15 27.81 -38.10
C GLU A 3 36.24 26.54 -37.23
N MET A 4 37.27 26.42 -36.39
CA MET A 4 37.50 25.23 -35.55
C MET A 4 36.51 25.09 -34.38
N LYS A 5 35.81 26.18 -34.00
CA LYS A 5 34.83 26.18 -32.90
C LYS A 5 33.49 25.59 -33.32
N TYR A 6 33.07 25.80 -34.57
CA TYR A 6 31.78 25.32 -35.07
C TYR A 6 31.74 23.81 -35.30
N PHE A 7 32.89 23.17 -35.50
CA PHE A 7 33.01 21.71 -35.64
C PHE A 7 32.93 20.98 -34.29
N LEU A 8 33.31 21.65 -33.19
CA LEU A 8 33.37 21.05 -31.85
C LEU A 8 32.00 21.00 -31.15
N ILE A 9 31.10 21.92 -31.51
CA ILE A 9 29.74 22.04 -30.96
C ILE A 9 28.85 20.82 -31.28
N PRO A 10 28.73 20.36 -32.54
CA PRO A 10 27.92 19.16 -32.83
C PRO A 10 28.53 17.91 -32.21
N PHE A 11 29.86 17.81 -32.12
CA PHE A 11 30.55 16.68 -31.49
C PHE A 11 30.23 16.58 -29.99
N LEU A 12 30.22 17.73 -29.29
CA LEU A 12 29.87 17.80 -27.87
C LEU A 12 28.37 17.52 -27.62
N CYS A 13 27.48 18.01 -28.50
CA CYS A 13 26.05 17.74 -28.44
C CYS A 13 25.73 16.24 -28.64
N THR A 14 26.44 15.57 -29.55
CA THR A 14 26.19 14.15 -29.84
C THR A 14 26.69 13.24 -28.71
N PHE A 15 27.79 13.59 -28.04
CA PHE A 15 28.29 12.89 -26.85
C PHE A 15 27.37 13.04 -25.63
N PHE A 16 26.70 14.20 -25.50
CA PHE A 16 25.75 14.44 -24.41
C PHE A 16 24.49 13.57 -24.55
N SER A 17 24.00 13.37 -25.77
CA SER A 17 22.85 12.49 -26.03
C SER A 17 23.15 11.00 -25.79
N LEU A 18 24.40 10.54 -25.95
CA LEU A 18 24.77 9.15 -25.68
C LEU A 18 24.86 8.81 -24.18
N SER A 19 25.00 9.81 -23.31
CA SER A 19 25.21 9.61 -21.87
C SER A 19 23.90 9.50 -21.06
N VAL A 20 22.76 9.82 -21.67
CA VAL A 20 21.43 9.72 -21.03
C VAL A 20 20.72 8.47 -21.53
N SER A 21 21.13 7.32 -21.01
CA SER A 21 20.28 6.13 -20.96
C SER A 21 19.95 5.88 -19.48
N GLY A 22 19.00 6.65 -18.95
CA GLY A 22 18.38 6.32 -17.68
C GLY A 22 17.53 5.07 -17.89
N GLN A 23 17.73 4.02 -17.08
CA GLN A 23 16.86 2.85 -17.10
C GLN A 23 15.43 3.25 -16.73
N GLU A 24 14.57 3.49 -17.73
CA GLU A 24 13.13 3.45 -17.53
C GLU A 24 12.72 2.00 -17.35
N THR A 25 12.73 1.51 -16.11
CA THR A 25 12.06 0.25 -15.81
C THR A 25 10.56 0.50 -15.90
N ASN A 26 9.89 -0.03 -16.92
CA ASN A 26 8.42 0.00 -17.09
C ASN A 26 7.66 -0.75 -15.97
N VAL A 27 8.36 -1.18 -14.91
CA VAL A 27 7.80 -1.99 -13.84
C VAL A 27 7.32 -1.07 -12.73
N ARG A 28 6.02 -1.14 -12.40
CA ARG A 28 5.48 -0.43 -11.23
C ARG A 28 6.30 -0.80 -9.97
N PRO A 29 6.57 0.17 -9.07
CA PRO A 29 7.19 -0.15 -7.79
C PRO A 29 6.30 -1.12 -7.00
N LYS A 30 6.92 -2.10 -6.35
CA LYS A 30 6.18 -3.03 -5.48
C LYS A 30 5.96 -2.41 -4.10
N ILE A 31 4.75 -2.51 -3.57
CA ILE A 31 4.36 -1.90 -2.29
C ILE A 31 4.09 -3.00 -1.26
N GLY A 32 4.79 -2.93 -0.13
CA GLY A 32 4.57 -3.79 1.03
C GLY A 32 3.95 -3.02 2.20
N LEU A 33 2.92 -3.60 2.82
CA LEU A 33 2.24 -3.05 4.00
C LEU A 33 2.46 -3.96 5.22
N THR A 34 2.89 -3.37 6.34
CA THR A 34 3.11 -4.08 7.60
C THR A 34 2.15 -3.56 8.68
N LEU A 35 1.32 -4.46 9.22
CA LEU A 35 0.31 -4.14 10.24
C LEU A 35 0.71 -4.70 11.61
N SER A 36 1.03 -3.81 12.55
CA SER A 36 1.41 -4.21 13.91
C SER A 36 0.24 -4.83 14.70
N GLY A 37 0.55 -5.53 15.79
CA GLY A 37 -0.44 -5.95 16.78
C GLY A 37 -0.97 -4.78 17.64
N GLY A 38 -1.92 -5.07 18.52
CA GLY A 38 -2.49 -4.05 19.42
C GLY A 38 -3.83 -4.36 20.05
N GLY A 39 -4.32 -5.60 20.00
CA GLY A 39 -5.64 -5.98 20.52
C GLY A 39 -6.76 -5.16 19.91
N ALA A 40 -7.69 -4.66 20.74
CA ALA A 40 -8.81 -3.83 20.29
C ALA A 40 -8.37 -2.52 19.60
N LYS A 41 -7.21 -1.96 19.94
CA LYS A 41 -6.67 -0.77 19.25
C LYS A 41 -6.22 -1.06 17.83
N GLY A 42 -6.01 -2.33 17.48
CA GLY A 42 -5.65 -2.76 16.13
C GLY A 42 -6.73 -2.47 15.09
N LEU A 43 -7.96 -2.15 15.50
CA LEU A 43 -9.03 -1.71 14.59
C LEU A 43 -8.69 -0.41 13.84
N ALA A 44 -7.76 0.40 14.36
CA ALA A 44 -7.26 1.58 13.67
C ALA A 44 -6.67 1.26 12.28
N HIS A 45 -6.19 0.02 12.06
CA HIS A 45 -5.70 -0.43 10.76
C HIS A 45 -6.77 -0.38 9.67
N ILE A 46 -8.06 -0.54 10.01
CA ILE A 46 -9.17 -0.41 9.07
C ILE A 46 -9.20 1.01 8.47
N GLY A 47 -8.93 2.03 9.29
CA GLY A 47 -8.86 3.42 8.82
C GLY A 47 -7.74 3.64 7.81
N ILE A 48 -6.56 3.05 8.04
CA ILE A 48 -5.45 3.07 7.07
C ILE A 48 -5.86 2.37 5.77
N LEU A 49 -6.51 1.20 5.84
CA LEU A 49 -6.97 0.48 4.65
C LEU A 49 -7.99 1.28 3.85
N LYS A 50 -8.91 2.01 4.51
CA LYS A 50 -9.84 2.93 3.82
C LYS A 50 -9.12 4.05 3.08
N ALA A 51 -8.06 4.61 3.66
CA ALA A 51 -7.25 5.63 3.00
C ALA A 51 -6.51 5.06 1.78
N ILE A 52 -5.98 3.84 1.90
CA ILE A 52 -5.33 3.12 0.79
C ILE A 52 -6.31 2.85 -0.35
N ASP A 53 -7.50 2.32 -0.04
CA ASP A 53 -8.57 2.08 -1.01
C ASP A 53 -8.97 3.37 -1.72
N SER A 54 -9.15 4.45 -0.96
CA SER A 54 -9.54 5.76 -1.49
C SER A 54 -8.46 6.39 -2.37
N ALA A 55 -7.19 6.11 -2.08
CA ALA A 55 -6.05 6.55 -2.88
C ALA A 55 -5.81 5.68 -4.12
N GLY A 56 -6.54 4.56 -4.28
CA GLY A 56 -6.33 3.62 -5.38
C GLY A 56 -4.96 2.94 -5.34
N LEU A 57 -4.34 2.84 -4.15
CA LEU A 57 -3.01 2.23 -4.01
C LEU A 57 -3.10 0.71 -4.06
N LYS A 58 -2.38 0.11 -5.01
CA LYS A 58 -2.29 -1.34 -5.14
C LYS A 58 -1.17 -1.89 -4.27
N ILE A 59 -1.52 -2.68 -3.27
CA ILE A 59 -0.57 -3.33 -2.36
C ILE A 59 -0.21 -4.72 -2.91
N ASP A 60 1.08 -5.03 -2.94
CA ASP A 60 1.60 -6.30 -3.46
C ASP A 60 1.88 -7.31 -2.35
N TYR A 61 2.27 -6.83 -1.16
CA TYR A 61 2.59 -7.68 -0.02
C TYR A 61 1.97 -7.13 1.24
N ILE A 62 1.40 -8.01 2.06
CA ILE A 62 0.84 -7.66 3.35
C ILE A 62 1.42 -8.61 4.40
N THR A 63 1.91 -8.03 5.48
CA THR A 63 2.34 -8.77 6.67
C THR A 63 1.69 -8.15 7.90
N GLY A 64 1.48 -8.95 8.94
CA GLY A 64 0.93 -8.43 10.18
C GLY A 64 1.09 -9.37 11.36
N THR A 65 0.86 -8.84 12.55
CA THR A 65 0.92 -9.60 13.82
C THR A 65 -0.39 -9.47 14.59
N SER A 66 -0.91 -10.59 15.13
CA SER A 66 -2.13 -10.60 15.95
C SER A 66 -3.31 -9.92 15.23
N MET A 67 -3.90 -8.86 15.80
CA MET A 67 -5.00 -8.13 15.17
C MET A 67 -4.64 -7.57 13.77
N GLY A 68 -3.40 -7.12 13.58
CA GLY A 68 -2.92 -6.68 12.28
C GLY A 68 -2.83 -7.83 11.26
N ALA A 69 -2.53 -9.05 11.71
CA ALA A 69 -2.55 -10.24 10.85
C ALA A 69 -3.98 -10.59 10.42
N ILE A 70 -4.94 -10.53 11.34
CA ILE A 70 -6.35 -10.79 11.05
C ILE A 70 -6.87 -9.80 10.00
N ILE A 71 -6.74 -8.50 10.27
CA ILE A 71 -7.19 -7.43 9.36
C ILE A 71 -6.45 -7.51 8.02
N GLY A 72 -5.12 -7.67 8.05
CA GLY A 72 -4.30 -7.77 6.85
C GLY A 72 -4.64 -8.99 5.99
N SER A 73 -4.95 -10.13 6.61
CA SER A 73 -5.33 -11.35 5.89
C SER A 73 -6.69 -11.21 5.20
N LEU A 74 -7.67 -10.57 5.83
CA LEU A 74 -8.96 -10.29 5.22
C LEU A 74 -8.81 -9.34 4.02
N TYR A 75 -8.03 -8.29 4.17
CA TYR A 75 -7.77 -7.37 3.06
C TYR A 75 -7.01 -8.05 1.91
N ALA A 76 -6.01 -8.88 2.22
CA ALA A 76 -5.30 -9.69 1.23
C ALA A 76 -6.22 -10.71 0.51
N ALA A 77 -7.27 -11.20 1.19
CA ALA A 77 -8.27 -12.08 0.61
C ALA A 77 -9.27 -11.36 -0.33
N GLY A 78 -9.13 -10.04 -0.51
CA GLY A 78 -9.94 -9.25 -1.44
C GLY A 78 -11.14 -8.56 -0.81
N TYR A 79 -11.26 -8.56 0.52
CA TYR A 79 -12.28 -7.76 1.21
C TYR A 79 -11.90 -6.28 1.16
N SER A 80 -12.86 -5.41 0.84
CA SER A 80 -12.64 -3.96 0.96
C SER A 80 -12.53 -3.56 2.43
N ALA A 81 -11.92 -2.40 2.70
CA ALA A 81 -11.85 -1.89 4.07
C ALA A 81 -13.24 -1.70 4.71
N ASN A 82 -14.26 -1.37 3.90
CA ASN A 82 -15.65 -1.25 4.35
C ASN A 82 -16.29 -2.60 4.69
N ASP A 83 -15.94 -3.67 3.97
CA ASP A 83 -16.45 -5.01 4.28
C ASP A 83 -15.86 -5.53 5.59
N ILE A 84 -14.59 -5.24 5.83
CA ILE A 84 -13.89 -5.60 7.08
C ILE A 84 -14.51 -4.86 8.26
N GLU A 85 -14.84 -3.57 8.11
CA GLU A 85 -15.54 -2.79 9.14
C GLU A 85 -16.91 -3.39 9.48
N LYS A 86 -17.75 -3.67 8.46
CA LYS A 86 -19.06 -4.29 8.67
C LYS A 86 -18.96 -5.65 9.34
N LEU A 87 -17.96 -6.45 8.97
CA LEU A 87 -17.70 -7.73 9.61
C LEU A 87 -17.36 -7.55 11.09
N GLN A 88 -16.51 -6.59 11.42
CA GLN A 88 -16.13 -6.28 12.80
C GLN A 88 -17.34 -5.82 13.64
N GLU A 89 -18.19 -4.94 13.10
CA GLU A 89 -19.42 -4.52 13.77
C GLU A 89 -20.35 -5.70 14.04
N LYS A 90 -20.56 -6.57 13.03
CA LYS A 90 -21.40 -7.76 13.16
C LYS A 90 -20.86 -8.72 14.22
N LEU A 91 -19.57 -9.00 14.21
CA LEU A 91 -18.93 -9.88 15.19
C LEU A 91 -19.08 -9.31 16.61
N THR A 92 -18.81 -8.01 16.78
CA THR A 92 -18.94 -7.34 18.08
C THR A 92 -20.38 -7.40 18.59
N GLY A 93 -21.36 -7.17 17.71
CA GLY A 93 -22.78 -7.26 18.04
C GLY A 93 -23.20 -8.67 18.46
N MET A 94 -22.73 -9.72 17.76
CA MET A 94 -23.01 -11.11 18.15
C MET A 94 -22.42 -11.46 19.51
N TYR A 95 -21.16 -11.09 19.77
CA TYR A 95 -20.54 -11.33 21.08
C TYR A 95 -21.28 -10.60 22.21
N TYR A 96 -21.68 -9.33 21.99
CA TYR A 96 -22.42 -8.57 22.99
C TYR A 96 -23.81 -9.17 23.26
N CYS A 97 -24.52 -9.59 22.22
CA CYS A 97 -25.78 -10.32 22.34
C CYS A 97 -25.58 -11.58 23.17
N GLN A 98 -24.58 -12.40 22.84
CA GLN A 98 -24.33 -13.65 23.54
C GLN A 98 -23.99 -13.45 25.02
N ILE A 99 -23.21 -12.44 25.38
CA ILE A 99 -22.91 -12.13 26.79
C ILE A 99 -24.17 -11.66 27.52
N LYS A 100 -24.93 -10.74 26.92
CA LYS A 100 -26.14 -10.15 27.52
C LYS A 100 -27.26 -11.16 27.75
N TYR A 101 -27.38 -12.17 26.91
CA TYR A 101 -28.45 -13.17 27.01
C TYR A 101 -28.01 -14.49 27.67
N HIS A 102 -26.72 -14.64 28.01
CA HIS A 102 -26.21 -15.86 28.66
C HIS A 102 -25.86 -15.67 30.15
N PHE A 103 -25.71 -14.43 30.61
CA PHE A 103 -25.53 -14.12 32.03
C PHE A 103 -26.68 -13.18 32.50
N PRO A 104 -27.57 -13.63 33.41
CA PRO A 104 -28.60 -12.79 34.02
C PRO A 104 -28.04 -11.74 34.98
#